data_AF-A0A519F4A0-F1
#
_entry.id   AF-A0A519F4A0-F1
#
_cell.length_a   1.000
_cell.length_b   1.000
_cell.length_c   1.000
_cell.angle_alpha   90.00
_cell.angle_beta   90.00
_cell.angle_gamma   90.00
#
_symmetry.space_group_name_H-M   'P 1'
#
loop_
_entity.id
_entity.type
_entity.pdbx_description
1 polymer ?
#
loop_
_entity_poly.entity_id
_entity_poly.type
_entity_poly.pdbx_seq_one_letter_code
_entity_poly.pdbx_strand_id
1 'polypeptide(L)' 'LKAHFGSKVFDTVIPRNVRLAEAPSYGLPGVVFDPAAKGSQAFVAFAQEMVEKMPPASANAPAEVPVQNAL' A
#
# COMPACT_ATOMS: atom_id res chain seq x y z
N LEU A 1 9.48 8.77 13.62
CA LEU A 1 9.43 8.09 12.30
C LEU A 1 9.51 9.09 11.15
N LYS A 2 8.53 9.98 10.95
CA LYS A 2 8.56 10.98 9.87
C LYS A 2 9.83 11.86 9.86
N ALA A 3 10.30 12.31 11.03
CA ALA A 3 11.55 13.08 11.12
C ALA A 3 12.81 12.32 10.63
N HIS A 4 12.80 10.98 10.67
CA HIS A 4 13.95 10.16 10.29
C HIS A 4 13.81 9.60 8.86
N PHE A 5 12.59 9.25 8.46
CA PHE A 5 12.33 8.52 7.21
C PHE A 5 11.60 9.38 6.16
N GLY A 6 11.17 10.59 6.50
CA GLY A 6 10.56 11.55 5.58
C GLY A 6 9.39 10.96 4.80
N SER A 7 9.44 11.12 3.48
CA SER A 7 8.43 10.66 2.53
C SER A 7 8.29 9.15 2.41
N LYS A 8 9.20 8.36 3.00
CA LYS A 8 9.09 6.89 3.04
C LYS A 8 8.02 6.42 4.03
N VAL A 9 7.52 7.30 4.89
CA VAL A 9 6.47 7.01 5.85
C VAL A 9 5.15 7.56 5.32
N PHE A 10 4.15 6.71 5.28
CA PHE A 10 2.79 7.09 4.96
C PHE A 10 2.16 7.90 6.09
N ASP A 11 1.23 8.78 5.74
CA ASP A 11 0.48 9.63 6.64
C ASP A 11 -0.66 8.86 7.30
N THR A 12 -1.24 7.90 6.57
CA THR A 12 -2.29 7.01 7.07
C THR A 12 -1.73 6.07 8.14
N VAL A 13 -2.35 6.08 9.31
CA VAL A 13 -2.01 5.19 10.43
C VAL A 13 -2.99 4.04 10.47
N ILE A 14 -2.49 2.80 10.49
CA ILE A 14 -3.29 1.61 10.72
C ILE A 14 -3.36 1.34 12.23
N PRO A 15 -4.54 1.49 12.89
CA PRO A 15 -4.66 1.23 14.32
C PRO A 15 -4.67 -0.27 14.62
N ARG A 16 -4.29 -0.65 15.84
CA ARG A 16 -4.58 -2.00 16.35
C ARG A 16 -6.09 -2.20 16.35
N ASN A 17 -6.55 -3.24 15.65
CA ASN A 17 -7.98 -3.47 15.42
C ASN A 17 -8.31 -4.96 15.54
N VAL A 18 -9.29 -5.30 16.38
CA VAL A 18 -9.68 -6.71 16.65
C VAL A 18 -10.30 -7.37 15.42
N ARG A 19 -11.12 -6.65 14.64
CA ARG A 19 -11.76 -7.21 13.42
C ARG A 19 -10.73 -7.61 12.37
N LEU A 20 -9.69 -6.79 12.17
CA LEU A 20 -8.57 -7.16 11.30
C LEU A 20 -7.82 -8.41 11.81
N ALA A 21 -7.70 -8.57 13.13
CA ALA A 21 -7.04 -9.73 13.73
C ALA A 21 -7.90 -11.00 13.67
N GLU A 22 -9.23 -10.88 13.68
CA GLU A 22 -10.18 -12.00 13.57
C GLU A 22 -10.34 -12.49 12.12
N ALA A 23 -10.27 -11.59 11.13
CA ALA A 23 -10.52 -11.88 9.72
C ALA A 23 -9.77 -13.13 9.18
N PRO A 24 -8.48 -13.39 9.50
CA PRO A 24 -7.77 -14.59 9.08
C PRO A 24 -8.44 -15.91 9.50
N SER A 25 -9.06 -15.96 10.69
CA SER A 25 -9.76 -17.16 11.18
C SER A 25 -11.01 -17.51 10.35
N TYR A 26 -11.55 -16.53 9.63
CA TYR A 26 -12.68 -16.70 8.71
C TYR A 26 -12.23 -16.87 7.25
N GLY A 27 -10.93 -16.83 6.97
CA GLY A 27 -10.38 -16.93 5.62
C GLY A 27 -10.75 -15.73 4.72
N LEU A 28 -11.12 -14.59 5.32
CA LEU A 28 -11.53 -13.39 4.60
C LEU A 28 -10.50 -12.26 4.77
N PRO A 29 -10.24 -11.44 3.73
CA PRO A 29 -9.49 -10.20 3.90
C PRO A 29 -10.19 -9.26 4.90
N GLY A 30 -9.45 -8.53 5.73
CA GLY A 30 -10.03 -7.65 6.75
C GLY A 30 -11.04 -6.63 6.22
N VAL A 31 -10.75 -6.04 5.06
CA VAL A 31 -11.64 -5.07 4.39
C VAL A 31 -12.95 -5.69 3.89
N VAL A 32 -12.97 -7.01 3.65
CA VAL A 32 -14.18 -7.77 3.26
C VAL A 32 -14.91 -8.28 4.49
N PHE A 33 -14.17 -8.74 5.51
CA PHE A 33 -14.71 -9.29 6.75
C PHE A 33 -15.57 -8.29 7.53
N ASP A 34 -15.07 -7.06 7.72
CA ASP A 34 -15.82 -5.97 8.32
C ASP A 34 -15.42 -4.63 7.67
N PRO A 35 -16.13 -4.18 6.62
CA PRO A 35 -15.83 -2.92 5.94
C PRO A 35 -16.00 -1.68 6.82
N ALA A 36 -16.84 -1.76 7.87
CA ALA A 36 -17.12 -0.64 8.77
C ALA A 36 -16.08 -0.54 9.91
N ALA A 37 -15.25 -1.57 10.11
CA ALA A 37 -14.20 -1.53 11.11
C ALA A 37 -13.19 -0.41 10.82
N LYS A 38 -12.74 0.27 11.89
CA LYS A 38 -11.73 1.35 11.80
C LYS A 38 -10.45 0.90 11.10
N GLY A 39 -10.02 -0.34 11.33
CA GLY A 39 -8.84 -0.90 10.66
C GLY A 39 -9.04 -1.07 9.15
N SER A 40 -10.21 -1.54 8.72
CA SER A 40 -10.56 -1.70 7.31
C SER A 40 -10.61 -0.36 6.59
N GLN A 41 -11.28 0.64 7.20
CA GLN A 41 -11.31 2.00 6.66
C GLN A 41 -9.91 2.60 6.56
N ALA A 42 -9.05 2.38 7.56
CA ALA A 42 -7.66 2.84 7.51
C ALA A 42 -6.86 2.17 6.38
N PHE A 43 -7.09 0.88 6.09
CA PHE A 43 -6.44 0.20 4.96
C PHE A 43 -6.92 0.74 3.60
N VAL A 44 -8.19 1.11 3.47
CA VAL A 44 -8.72 1.74 2.25
C VAL A 44 -8.09 3.12 2.05
N ALA A 45 -8.03 3.95 3.09
CA ALA A 45 -7.36 5.25 3.03
C ALA A 45 -5.86 5.11 2.70
N PHE A 46 -5.19 4.12 3.30
CA PHE A 46 -3.79 3.83 3.00
C PHE A 46 -3.58 3.42 1.54
N ALA A 47 -4.48 2.60 0.98
CA ALA A 47 -4.40 2.20 -0.42
C ALA A 47 -4.56 3.40 -1.37
N GLN A 48 -5.43 4.36 -1.04
CA GLN A 48 -5.57 5.62 -1.79
C GLN A 48 -4.27 6.43 -1.72
N GLU A 49 -3.73 6.64 -0.53
CA GLU A 49 -2.45 7.33 -0.33
C GLU A 49 -1.29 6.65 -1.07
N MET A 50 -1.28 5.32 -1.12
CA MET A 50 -0.27 4.54 -1.84
C MET A 50 -0.32 4.81 -3.34
N VAL A 51 -1.51 4.82 -3.95
CA VAL A 51 -1.69 5.13 -5.38
C VAL A 51 -1.28 6.56 -5.70
N GLU A 52 -1.53 7.50 -4.79
CA GLU A 52 -1.11 8.90 -4.96
C GLU A 52 0.41 9.08 -4.83
N LYS A 53 1.05 8.39 -3.87
CA LYS A 53 2.50 8.50 -3.63
C LYS A 53 3.36 7.67 -4.58
N MET A 54 2.81 6.60 -5.14
CA MET A 54 3.55 5.67 -6.00
C MET A 54 2.95 5.65 -7.40
N PRO A 55 3.67 6.14 -8.43
CA PRO A 55 3.27 5.93 -9.81
C PRO A 55 3.07 4.44 -10.08
N PRO A 56 2.09 4.04 -10.91
CA PRO A 56 1.94 2.65 -11.32
C PRO A 56 3.27 2.15 -11.88
N ALA A 57 3.66 0.93 -11.51
CA ALA A 57 4.97 0.34 -11.81
C ALA A 57 5.40 0.47 -13.30
N SER A 58 4.44 0.63 -14.21
CA SER A 58 4.67 0.92 -15.63
C SER A 58 5.41 2.24 -15.91
N ALA A 59 5.42 3.21 -14.99
CA ALA A 59 6.11 4.49 -15.17
C ALA A 59 7.62 4.43 -14.82
N ASN A 60 8.09 3.33 -14.21
CA ASN A 60 9.48 3.13 -13.79
C ASN A 60 10.14 1.89 -14.44
N ALA A 61 9.65 1.45 -15.60
CA ALA A 61 10.46 0.55 -16.42
C ALA A 61 11.77 1.29 -16.78
N PRO A 62 12.96 0.70 -16.56
CA PRO A 62 14.18 1.30 -17.07
C PRO A 62 14.02 1.47 -18.57
N ALA A 63 14.22 2.70 -19.06
CA ALA A 63 14.23 3.01 -20.48
C ALA A 63 15.02 1.92 -21.21
N GLU A 64 14.39 1.29 -22.21
CA GLU A 64 15.03 0.29 -23.05
C GLU A 64 16.41 0.82 -23.46
N VAL A 65 17.47 0.16 -23.01
CA VAL A 65 18.83 0.46 -23.46
C VAL A 65 18.80 0.17 -24.96
N PRO A 66 19.00 1.16 -25.85
CA PRO A 66 19.09 0.86 -27.27
C PRO A 66 20.31 -0.03 -27.42
N VAL A 67 20.13 -1.26 -27.91
CA VAL A 67 21.24 -2.09 -28.35
C VAL A 67 21.78 -1.45 -29.62
N GLN A 68 22.58 -0.41 -29.45
CA GLN A 68 23.41 0.16 -30.49
C GLN A 68 24.61 -0.78 -30.66
N ASN A 69 24.54 -1.59 -31.71
CA ASN A 69 25.62 -2.27 -32.43
C ASN A 69 26.77 -2.89 -31.60
N ALA A 70 26.87 -4.22 -31.66
CA ALA A 70 28.15 -4.92 -31.64
C ALA A 70 28.18 -5.90 -32.82
N LEU A 71 28.74 -5.41 -33.92
CA LEU A 71 29.26 -6.09 -35.13
C LEU A 71 28.34 -7.06 -35.88
#